data_AF-A0AAQ0B546-F1
#
_entry.id   AF-A0AAQ0B546-F1
#
_cell.length_a   1.000
_cell.length_b   1.000
_cell.length_c   1.000
_cell.angle_alpha   90.00
_cell.angle_beta   90.00
_cell.angle_gamma   90.00
#
_symmetry.space_group_name_H-M   'P 1'
#
loop_
_entity.id
_entity.type
_entity.pdbx_description
1 polymer ?
#
loop_
_entity_poly.entity_id
_entity_poly.type
_entity_poly.pdbx_seq_one_letter_code
_entity_poly.pdbx_strand_id
1 'polypeptide(L)'
;MKKYRKGFRWKRLLNKRSRKAIKRQKKARSLKKNKNIKYFTKVIIEAPEILSFLKNLEETVLFFHKVEEAVSKGNNTYLNLSKISIITGDAILYLLSITEKNRGSHNTGSIGGNVPLDHDARKYLEASGFYKYVKSNADFISVNQNFFAIRRGLLVEPKTLKEAIQFSLKKCKNNQSVNKFLKDKIYRSLNEATGNIAQHAYSKNKLRRYWWLMVEFVEKEKRLRFYVLDNGLGISETIAKKLKEHIFDFVFEFFSNHSDADYILSALKGEFRSETRKKYRGFGLPEIQGIAKNKHIAEFHIISNFGFVDVKKMRPTKLSSKIYGTMLTWEIQLL
;
A
#
# COMPACT_ATOMS: atom_id res chain seq x y z
N MET A 1 -19.83 74.88 10.68
CA MET A 1 -18.50 74.39 11.14
C MET A 1 -18.49 72.87 11.30
N LYS A 2 -17.94 72.10 10.36
CA LYS A 2 -17.67 70.65 10.54
C LYS A 2 -16.17 70.44 10.74
N LYS A 3 -15.72 70.27 11.99
CA LYS A 3 -14.31 69.96 12.30
C LYS A 3 -13.95 68.59 11.70
N TYR A 4 -13.17 68.62 10.62
CA TYR A 4 -12.58 67.45 9.98
C TYR A 4 -11.69 66.70 10.97
N ARG A 5 -12.18 65.58 11.49
CA ARG A 5 -11.45 64.67 12.37
C ARG A 5 -10.38 63.90 11.57
N LYS A 6 -9.26 64.55 11.25
CA LYS A 6 -8.09 64.01 10.50
C LYS A 6 -6.95 63.47 11.41
N GLY A 7 -7.22 63.16 12.68
CA GLY A 7 -6.20 62.64 13.60
C GLY A 7 -5.88 61.14 13.43
N PHE A 8 -4.68 60.72 13.81
CA PHE A 8 -4.21 59.32 13.76
C PHE A 8 -5.17 58.34 14.46
N ARG A 9 -5.76 58.76 15.59
CA ARG A 9 -6.81 58.03 16.33
C ARG A 9 -8.07 57.77 15.48
N TRP A 10 -8.46 58.73 14.63
CA TRP A 10 -9.63 58.61 13.74
C TRP A 10 -9.36 57.67 12.57
N LYS A 11 -8.18 57.74 11.95
CA LYS A 11 -7.74 56.74 10.95
C LYS A 11 -7.70 55.33 11.54
N ARG A 12 -7.24 55.17 12.79
CA ARG A 12 -7.22 53.87 13.49
C ARG A 12 -8.63 53.32 13.76
N LEU A 13 -9.58 54.19 14.11
CA LEU A 13 -10.98 53.81 14.33
C LEU A 13 -11.64 53.35 13.02
N LEU A 14 -11.42 54.08 11.91
CA LEU A 14 -11.91 53.72 10.58
C LEU A 14 -11.31 52.40 10.09
N ASN A 15 -10.01 52.18 10.29
CA ASN A 15 -9.36 50.90 9.96
C ASN A 15 -9.92 49.72 10.79
N LYS A 16 -10.21 49.91 12.07
CA LYS A 16 -10.88 48.88 12.90
C LYS A 16 -12.29 48.58 12.40
N ARG A 17 -13.07 49.60 12.03
CA ARG A 17 -14.42 49.44 11.46
C ARG A 17 -14.39 48.74 10.10
N SER A 18 -13.49 49.14 9.21
CA SER A 18 -13.26 48.49 7.91
C SER A 18 -12.87 47.02 8.07
N ARG A 19 -11.92 46.69 8.96
CA ARG A 19 -11.55 45.30 9.27
C ARG A 19 -12.73 44.48 9.83
N LYS A 20 -13.56 45.07 10.70
CA LYS A 20 -14.77 44.41 11.21
C LYS A 20 -15.83 44.21 10.10
N ALA A 21 -16.00 45.18 9.21
CA ALA A 21 -16.90 45.08 8.06
C ALA A 21 -16.43 43.99 7.08
N ILE A 22 -15.14 43.94 6.76
CA ILE A 22 -14.54 42.88 5.94
C ILE A 22 -14.70 41.51 6.60
N LYS A 23 -14.48 41.38 7.92
CA LYS A 23 -14.75 40.13 8.65
C LYS A 23 -16.21 39.71 8.60
N ARG A 24 -17.15 40.65 8.77
CA ARG A 24 -18.60 40.38 8.66
C ARG A 24 -18.98 39.98 7.23
N GLN A 25 -18.43 40.64 6.22
CA GLN A 25 -18.67 40.30 4.82
C GLN A 25 -18.08 38.93 4.44
N LYS A 26 -16.89 38.59 4.95
CA LYS A 26 -16.32 37.24 4.82
C LYS A 26 -17.16 36.18 5.53
N LYS A 27 -17.68 36.46 6.73
CA LYS A 27 -18.58 35.56 7.47
C LYS A 27 -19.92 35.39 6.75
N ALA A 28 -20.51 36.47 6.24
CA ALA A 28 -21.75 36.44 5.45
C ALA A 28 -21.56 35.71 4.10
N ARG A 29 -20.41 35.90 3.44
CA ARG A 29 -20.03 35.12 2.22
C ARG A 29 -19.75 33.65 2.53
N SER A 30 -19.21 33.32 3.70
CA SER A 30 -19.05 31.94 4.19
C SER A 30 -20.40 31.28 4.47
N LEU A 31 -21.38 32.03 4.97
CA LEU A 31 -22.74 31.55 5.24
C LEU A 31 -23.59 31.44 3.96
N LYS A 32 -23.32 32.28 2.95
CA LYS A 32 -23.96 32.24 1.62
C LYS A 32 -23.28 31.31 0.61
N LYS A 33 -22.16 30.65 0.96
CA LYS A 33 -21.58 29.60 0.12
C LYS A 33 -22.45 28.36 0.31
N ASN A 34 -23.33 28.13 -0.67
CA ASN A 34 -24.25 27.00 -0.78
C ASN A 34 -23.83 25.78 0.04
N LYS A 35 -24.65 25.46 1.04
CA LYS A 35 -24.69 24.16 1.71
C LYS A 35 -25.21 23.12 0.71
N ASN A 36 -24.43 22.80 -0.32
CA ASN A 36 -24.40 21.42 -0.79
C ASN A 36 -23.60 20.65 0.26
N ILE A 37 -24.20 20.45 1.44
CA ILE A 37 -23.69 19.48 2.40
C ILE A 37 -23.84 18.16 1.68
N LYS A 38 -22.75 17.62 1.12
CA LYS A 38 -22.72 16.22 0.71
C LYS A 38 -23.08 15.43 1.97
N TYR A 39 -24.26 14.84 1.99
CA TYR A 39 -24.63 13.89 3.03
C TYR A 39 -23.68 12.71 2.89
N PHE A 40 -22.71 12.62 3.80
CA PHE A 40 -21.84 11.46 3.86
C PHE A 40 -22.63 10.30 4.45
N THR A 41 -23.06 9.36 3.60
CA THR A 41 -23.68 8.12 4.05
C THR A 41 -22.66 7.32 4.85
N LYS A 42 -23.05 6.86 6.05
CA LYS A 42 -22.26 5.89 6.80
C LYS A 42 -22.47 4.52 6.18
N VAL A 43 -21.40 3.90 5.69
CA VAL A 43 -21.44 2.55 5.11
C VAL A 43 -20.66 1.63 6.05
N ILE A 44 -21.31 0.59 6.56
CA ILE A 44 -20.66 -0.43 7.38
C ILE A 44 -20.26 -1.58 6.47
N ILE A 45 -18.99 -1.99 6.55
CA ILE A 45 -18.45 -3.12 5.78
C ILE A 45 -17.91 -4.14 6.76
N GLU A 46 -18.47 -5.34 6.72
CA GLU A 46 -18.06 -6.48 7.52
C GLU A 46 -16.81 -7.12 6.90
N ALA A 47 -15.77 -7.30 7.71
CA ALA A 47 -14.60 -8.07 7.30
C ALA A 47 -14.88 -9.58 7.33
N PRO A 48 -14.27 -10.37 6.43
CA PRO A 48 -14.31 -11.82 6.51
C PRO A 48 -13.62 -12.32 7.78
N GLU A 49 -13.94 -13.55 8.21
CA GLU A 49 -13.32 -14.18 9.38
C GLU A 49 -11.80 -14.36 9.21
N ILE A 50 -11.38 -14.75 8.00
CA ILE A 50 -9.97 -14.81 7.61
C ILE A 50 -9.70 -13.65 6.66
N LEU A 51 -8.99 -12.62 7.13
CA LEU A 51 -8.58 -11.47 6.33
C LEU A 51 -7.13 -11.64 5.88
N SER A 52 -6.95 -12.27 4.71
CA SER A 52 -5.65 -12.64 4.16
C SER A 52 -5.78 -12.95 2.67
N PHE A 53 -5.00 -12.29 1.81
CA PHE A 53 -4.95 -12.67 0.40
C PHE A 53 -4.36 -14.07 0.20
N LEU A 54 -3.49 -14.52 1.11
CA LEU A 54 -2.81 -15.82 1.01
C LEU A 54 -3.70 -16.98 1.48
N LYS A 55 -4.55 -16.75 2.49
CA LYS A 55 -5.39 -17.79 3.11
C LYS A 55 -6.86 -17.73 2.71
N ASN A 56 -7.34 -16.58 2.25
CA ASN A 56 -8.74 -16.35 1.89
C ASN A 56 -8.85 -15.31 0.77
N LEU A 57 -8.35 -15.67 -0.42
CA LEU A 57 -8.08 -14.74 -1.52
C LEU A 57 -9.33 -13.96 -1.98
N GLU A 58 -10.36 -14.64 -2.45
CA GLU A 58 -11.52 -13.98 -3.09
C GLU A 58 -12.35 -13.15 -2.10
N GLU A 59 -12.60 -13.64 -0.90
CA GLU A 59 -13.34 -12.87 0.11
C GLU A 59 -12.56 -11.62 0.55
N THR A 60 -11.24 -11.74 0.69
CA THR A 60 -10.37 -10.60 1.01
C THR A 60 -10.38 -9.57 -0.13
N VAL A 61 -10.32 -10.03 -1.39
CA VAL A 61 -10.42 -9.17 -2.57
C VAL A 61 -11.76 -8.43 -2.62
N LEU A 62 -12.88 -9.15 -2.42
CA LEU A 62 -14.22 -8.56 -2.42
C LEU A 62 -14.42 -7.58 -1.26
N PHE A 63 -13.92 -7.90 -0.07
CA PHE A 63 -13.93 -6.99 1.07
C PHE A 63 -13.25 -5.67 0.72
N PHE A 64 -12.01 -5.72 0.22
CA PHE A 64 -11.27 -4.52 -0.12
C PHE A 64 -11.86 -3.74 -1.30
N HIS A 65 -12.43 -4.44 -2.29
CA HIS A 65 -13.17 -3.81 -3.39
C HIS A 65 -14.34 -2.96 -2.86
N LYS A 66 -15.15 -3.51 -1.96
CA LYS A 66 -16.26 -2.79 -1.31
C LYS A 66 -15.76 -1.56 -0.53
N VAL A 67 -14.62 -1.67 0.16
CA VAL A 67 -14.01 -0.55 0.88
C VAL A 67 -13.61 0.56 -0.07
N GLU A 68 -12.90 0.26 -1.15
CA GLU A 68 -12.49 1.28 -2.12
C GLU A 68 -13.67 1.90 -2.88
N GLU A 69 -14.68 1.09 -3.22
CA GLU A 69 -15.92 1.58 -3.84
C GLU A 69 -16.65 2.57 -2.91
N ALA A 70 -16.83 2.21 -1.64
CA ALA A 70 -17.50 3.06 -0.67
C ALA A 70 -16.75 4.39 -0.49
N VAL A 71 -15.42 4.35 -0.36
CA VAL A 71 -14.60 5.53 -0.12
C VAL A 71 -14.49 6.42 -1.36
N SER A 72 -14.41 5.84 -2.56
CA SER A 72 -14.39 6.59 -3.83
C SER A 72 -15.71 7.32 -4.11
N LYS A 73 -16.83 6.76 -3.66
CA LYS A 73 -18.16 7.42 -3.65
C LYS A 73 -18.26 8.56 -2.62
N GLY A 74 -17.24 8.74 -1.79
CA GLY A 74 -17.20 9.78 -0.78
C GLY A 74 -17.76 9.34 0.58
N ASN A 75 -18.16 8.09 0.79
CA ASN A 75 -18.86 7.67 2.01
C ASN A 75 -17.96 7.62 3.26
N ASN A 76 -18.56 7.82 4.44
CA ASN A 76 -17.91 7.53 5.70
C ASN A 76 -17.96 6.02 5.95
N THR A 77 -16.86 5.34 5.66
CA THR A 77 -16.78 3.88 5.68
C THR A 77 -16.33 3.40 7.05
N TYR A 78 -17.15 2.58 7.69
CA TYR A 78 -16.85 1.94 8.97
C TYR A 78 -16.54 0.46 8.74
N LEU A 79 -15.32 0.06 9.04
CA LEU A 79 -14.87 -1.33 8.93
C LEU A 79 -15.17 -2.06 10.24
N ASN A 80 -16.02 -3.09 10.15
CA ASN A 80 -16.25 -3.98 11.28
C ASN A 80 -15.29 -5.17 11.18
N LEU A 81 -14.23 -5.13 11.99
CA LEU A 81 -13.18 -6.14 12.11
C LEU A 81 -13.46 -7.15 13.22
N SER A 82 -14.59 -7.04 13.94
CA SER A 82 -14.87 -7.82 15.15
C SER A 82 -14.81 -9.34 14.97
N LYS A 83 -15.21 -9.84 13.79
CA LYS A 83 -15.27 -11.27 13.45
C LYS A 83 -13.96 -11.85 12.94
N ILE A 84 -12.92 -11.04 12.75
CA ILE A 84 -11.63 -11.53 12.25
C ILE A 84 -11.00 -12.45 13.29
N SER A 85 -10.76 -13.71 12.93
CA SER A 85 -9.98 -14.68 13.73
C SER A 85 -8.57 -14.86 13.18
N ILE A 86 -8.34 -14.60 11.89
CA ILE A 86 -7.01 -14.66 11.26
C ILE A 86 -6.79 -13.42 10.40
N ILE A 87 -5.69 -12.73 10.66
CA ILE A 87 -5.21 -11.62 9.82
C ILE A 87 -3.73 -11.78 9.52
N THR A 88 -3.30 -11.42 8.31
CA THR A 88 -1.90 -11.53 7.87
C THR A 88 -1.36 -10.19 7.39
N GLY A 89 -0.03 -10.11 7.29
CA GLY A 89 0.69 -8.90 6.92
C GLY A 89 0.24 -8.26 5.61
N ASP A 90 0.03 -9.05 4.57
CA ASP A 90 -0.45 -8.62 3.26
C ASP A 90 -1.76 -7.83 3.34
N ALA A 91 -2.76 -8.32 4.09
CA ALA A 91 -4.01 -7.61 4.27
C ALA A 91 -3.85 -6.34 5.12
N ILE A 92 -3.02 -6.37 6.17
CA ILE A 92 -2.74 -5.17 6.99
C ILE A 92 -2.09 -4.08 6.15
N LEU A 93 -1.08 -4.44 5.34
CA LEU A 93 -0.41 -3.48 4.46
C LEU A 93 -1.38 -2.88 3.44
N TYR A 94 -2.27 -3.69 2.87
CA TYR A 94 -3.27 -3.20 1.92
C TYR A 94 -4.36 -2.33 2.58
N LEU A 95 -4.78 -2.65 3.80
CA LEU A 95 -5.66 -1.78 4.56
C LEU A 95 -5.01 -0.40 4.79
N LEU A 96 -3.73 -0.38 5.20
CA LEU A 96 -2.99 0.87 5.39
C LEU A 96 -2.83 1.64 4.08
N SER A 97 -2.59 0.95 2.95
CA SER A 97 -2.46 1.62 1.66
C SER A 97 -3.72 2.38 1.26
N ILE A 98 -4.90 1.76 1.42
CA ILE A 98 -6.18 2.40 1.10
C ILE A 98 -6.43 3.58 2.03
N THR A 99 -6.15 3.44 3.34
CA THR A 99 -6.35 4.54 4.28
C THR A 99 -5.45 5.74 3.97
N GLU A 100 -4.20 5.52 3.54
CA GLU A 100 -3.27 6.59 3.20
C GLU A 100 -3.58 7.24 1.85
N LYS A 101 -3.93 6.44 0.82
CA LYS A 101 -4.33 6.91 -0.52
C LYS A 101 -5.47 7.93 -0.46
N ASN A 102 -6.38 7.76 0.49
CA ASN A 102 -7.57 8.61 0.64
C ASN A 102 -7.38 9.79 1.61
N ARG A 103 -6.19 9.95 2.22
CA ARG A 103 -5.92 11.09 3.11
C ARG A 103 -5.73 12.38 2.32
N GLY A 104 -6.54 13.39 2.65
CA GLY A 104 -6.37 14.75 2.16
C GLY A 104 -6.96 15.04 0.77
N SER A 105 -7.65 14.07 0.14
CA SER A 105 -8.44 14.35 -1.05
C SER A 105 -9.79 14.96 -0.66
N HIS A 106 -10.11 16.11 -1.25
CA HIS A 106 -11.31 16.89 -0.90
C HIS A 106 -12.64 16.21 -1.29
N ASN A 107 -12.60 15.10 -2.02
CA ASN A 107 -13.77 14.38 -2.54
C ASN A 107 -13.82 12.90 -2.15
N THR A 108 -12.88 12.39 -1.35
CA THR A 108 -12.89 10.99 -0.88
C THR A 108 -13.52 10.87 0.51
N GLY A 109 -14.13 9.73 0.75
CA GLY A 109 -14.71 9.39 2.04
C GLY A 109 -13.67 9.20 3.13
N SER A 110 -14.13 9.11 4.38
CA SER A 110 -13.29 8.74 5.52
C SER A 110 -13.36 7.24 5.79
N ILE A 111 -12.30 6.69 6.40
CA ILE A 111 -12.25 5.29 6.85
C ILE A 111 -12.03 5.29 8.36
N GLY A 112 -12.92 4.61 9.08
CA GLY A 112 -12.78 4.27 10.49
C GLY A 112 -13.20 2.82 10.73
N GLY A 113 -13.10 2.33 11.95
CA GLY A 113 -13.48 0.96 12.28
C GLY A 113 -13.23 0.60 13.73
N ASN A 114 -13.43 -0.67 14.05
CA ASN A 114 -13.03 -1.30 15.32
C ASN A 114 -11.83 -2.24 15.10
N VAL A 115 -11.60 -3.14 16.03
CA VAL A 115 -10.48 -4.09 16.06
C VAL A 115 -11.05 -5.51 16.19
N PRO A 116 -10.26 -6.56 15.85
CA PRO A 116 -10.66 -7.93 16.10
C PRO A 116 -11.02 -8.19 17.56
N LEU A 117 -12.09 -8.97 17.79
CA LEU A 117 -12.40 -9.49 19.12
C LEU A 117 -11.54 -10.70 19.47
N ASP A 118 -11.15 -11.48 18.46
CA ASP A 118 -10.17 -12.55 18.63
C ASP A 118 -8.84 -11.96 19.13
N HIS A 119 -8.35 -12.57 20.21
CA HIS A 119 -7.19 -12.08 20.93
C HIS A 119 -5.90 -12.22 20.12
N ASP A 120 -5.74 -13.29 19.35
CA ASP A 120 -4.52 -13.55 18.59
C ASP A 120 -4.47 -12.67 17.32
N ALA A 121 -5.59 -12.52 16.62
CA ALA A 121 -5.72 -11.57 15.51
C ALA A 121 -5.47 -10.14 15.97
N ARG A 122 -6.00 -9.75 17.14
CA ARG A 122 -5.77 -8.43 17.73
C ARG A 122 -4.30 -8.22 18.08
N LYS A 123 -3.66 -9.19 18.75
CA LYS A 123 -2.23 -9.14 19.06
C LYS A 123 -1.35 -9.07 17.82
N TYR A 124 -1.71 -9.78 16.75
CA TYR A 124 -1.02 -9.69 15.47
C TYR A 124 -1.09 -8.27 14.89
N LEU A 125 -2.30 -7.69 14.86
CA LEU A 125 -2.53 -6.32 14.38
C LEU A 125 -1.71 -5.30 15.20
N GLU A 126 -1.69 -5.43 16.53
CA GLU A 126 -0.90 -4.59 17.44
C GLU A 126 0.61 -4.75 17.18
N ALA A 127 1.11 -5.99 17.17
CA ALA A 127 2.53 -6.31 16.99
C ALA A 127 3.07 -5.89 15.61
N SER A 128 2.23 -5.87 14.57
CA SER A 128 2.59 -5.38 13.24
C SER A 128 3.02 -3.90 13.25
N GLY A 129 2.58 -3.11 14.25
CA GLY A 129 2.78 -1.66 14.30
C GLY A 129 1.73 -0.85 13.55
N PHE A 130 0.59 -1.46 13.19
CA PHE A 130 -0.53 -0.84 12.49
C PHE A 130 -0.93 0.54 13.06
N TYR A 131 -1.06 0.65 14.38
CA TYR A 131 -1.52 1.89 15.03
C TYR A 131 -0.56 3.08 14.95
N LYS A 132 0.69 2.89 14.50
CA LYS A 132 1.58 4.02 14.18
C LYS A 132 1.09 4.84 12.98
N TYR A 133 0.24 4.24 12.16
CA TYR A 133 -0.20 4.82 10.89
C TYR A 133 -1.66 5.26 10.92
N VAL A 134 -2.43 4.95 11.95
CA VAL A 134 -3.85 5.31 12.10
C VAL A 134 -4.10 6.07 13.41
N LYS A 135 -5.21 6.81 13.49
CA LYS A 135 -5.65 7.43 14.75
C LYS A 135 -6.43 6.39 15.56
N SER A 136 -6.06 6.21 16.82
CA SER A 136 -6.70 5.25 17.73
C SER A 136 -6.68 5.78 19.16
N ASN A 137 -7.64 5.33 19.96
CA ASN A 137 -7.69 5.54 21.41
C ASN A 137 -7.13 4.32 22.19
N ALA A 138 -6.60 3.31 21.50
CA ALA A 138 -6.08 2.10 22.13
C ALA A 138 -4.74 2.36 22.82
N ASP A 139 -4.60 1.86 24.05
CA ASP A 139 -3.32 1.80 24.75
C ASP A 139 -2.40 0.79 24.05
N PHE A 140 -1.22 1.25 23.66
CA PHE A 140 -0.33 0.50 22.77
C PHE A 140 0.40 -0.62 23.51
N ILE A 141 0.34 -1.85 22.98
CA ILE A 141 1.35 -2.88 23.26
C ILE A 141 2.55 -2.62 22.34
N SER A 142 3.76 -2.72 22.90
CA SER A 142 4.98 -2.59 22.12
C SER A 142 5.09 -3.69 21.06
N VAL A 143 5.63 -3.33 19.89
CA VAL A 143 5.97 -4.28 18.83
C VAL A 143 6.77 -5.44 19.43
N ASN A 144 6.26 -6.66 19.27
CA ASN A 144 6.93 -7.86 19.76
C ASN A 144 8.21 -8.13 18.95
N GLN A 145 9.23 -8.72 19.57
CA GLN A 145 10.50 -9.18 18.98
C GLN A 145 10.37 -10.11 17.76
N ASN A 146 9.18 -10.62 17.45
CA ASN A 146 8.90 -11.45 16.26
C ASN A 146 8.49 -10.65 15.02
N PHE A 147 8.39 -9.32 15.12
CA PHE A 147 8.08 -8.46 13.98
C PHE A 147 9.18 -7.43 13.75
N PHE A 148 9.63 -7.36 12.50
CA PHE A 148 10.07 -6.08 11.95
C PHE A 148 8.81 -5.30 11.59
N ALA A 149 8.33 -4.50 12.55
CA ALA A 149 7.09 -3.75 12.40
C ALA A 149 7.08 -2.89 11.14
N ILE A 150 5.87 -2.64 10.66
CA ILE A 150 5.58 -1.93 9.41
C ILE A 150 6.45 -0.68 9.28
N ARG A 151 7.03 -0.53 8.08
CA ARG A 151 7.74 0.66 7.61
C ARG A 151 7.17 1.08 6.28
N ARG A 152 7.30 2.38 5.98
CA ARG A 152 6.89 2.97 4.71
C ARG A 152 7.85 4.07 4.30
N GLY A 153 7.94 4.32 3.00
CA GLY A 153 8.75 5.42 2.46
C GLY A 153 8.23 5.89 1.11
N LEU A 154 8.62 7.10 0.72
CA LEU A 154 8.32 7.69 -0.60
C LEU A 154 9.38 7.32 -1.64
N LEU A 155 10.62 7.13 -1.18
CA LEU A 155 11.79 6.75 -1.98
C LEU A 155 12.40 5.50 -1.36
N VAL A 156 13.29 4.83 -2.10
CA VAL A 156 14.05 3.70 -1.53
C VAL A 156 14.86 4.18 -0.34
N GLU A 157 14.77 3.47 0.76
CA GLU A 157 15.54 3.72 1.98
C GLU A 157 16.45 2.53 2.28
N PRO A 158 17.70 2.50 1.77
CA PRO A 158 18.60 1.37 1.94
C PRO A 158 18.85 1.00 3.40
N LYS A 159 18.82 1.99 4.32
CA LYS A 159 18.92 1.77 5.76
C LYS A 159 17.78 0.88 6.28
N THR A 160 16.54 1.22 5.94
CA THR A 160 15.34 0.46 6.35
C THR A 160 15.38 -0.97 5.81
N LEU A 161 15.83 -1.17 4.57
CA LEU A 161 15.99 -2.51 3.99
C LEU A 161 17.08 -3.32 4.70
N LYS A 162 18.22 -2.70 5.01
CA LYS A 162 19.30 -3.33 5.79
C LYS A 162 18.82 -3.74 7.19
N GLU A 163 18.03 -2.91 7.85
CA GLU A 163 17.45 -3.23 9.17
C GLU A 163 16.51 -4.44 9.10
N ALA A 164 15.68 -4.54 8.06
CA ALA A 164 14.82 -5.71 7.83
C ALA A 164 15.62 -7.01 7.61
N ILE A 165 16.72 -6.93 6.84
CA ILE A 165 17.65 -8.05 6.67
C ILE A 165 18.36 -8.40 7.99
N GLN A 166 18.83 -7.40 8.75
CA GLN A 166 19.47 -7.62 10.06
C GLN A 166 18.52 -8.28 11.06
N PHE A 167 17.26 -7.85 11.11
CA PHE A 167 16.22 -8.50 11.89
C PHE A 167 16.10 -9.98 11.51
N SER A 168 16.03 -10.26 10.21
CA SER A 168 15.89 -11.61 9.66
C SER A 168 17.08 -12.50 10.01
N LEU A 169 18.30 -11.99 9.85
CA LEU A 169 19.54 -12.70 10.18
C LEU A 169 19.61 -13.10 11.65
N LYS A 170 19.12 -12.26 12.57
CA LYS A 170 19.06 -12.58 14.01
C LYS A 170 18.17 -13.80 14.31
N LYS A 171 17.18 -14.09 13.45
CA LYS A 171 16.28 -15.23 13.62
C LYS A 171 16.81 -16.54 13.01
N CYS A 172 17.82 -16.47 12.13
CA CYS A 172 18.31 -17.60 11.34
C CYS A 172 19.34 -18.51 12.05
N LYS A 173 19.65 -18.29 13.34
CA LYS A 173 20.52 -19.13 14.20
C LYS A 173 21.72 -19.80 13.47
N ASN A 174 22.50 -19.01 12.71
CA ASN A 174 23.72 -19.42 11.98
C ASN A 174 23.55 -20.31 10.73
N ASN A 175 22.37 -20.42 10.12
CA ASN A 175 22.24 -21.05 8.81
C ASN A 175 22.94 -20.20 7.71
N GLN A 176 24.18 -20.54 7.37
CA GLN A 176 25.03 -19.74 6.47
C GLN A 176 24.45 -19.63 5.05
N SER A 177 23.77 -20.68 4.59
CA SER A 177 23.10 -20.69 3.27
C SER A 177 21.93 -19.70 3.23
N VAL A 178 21.07 -19.72 4.26
CA VAL A 178 19.96 -18.75 4.39
C VAL A 178 20.50 -17.34 4.59
N ASN A 179 21.55 -17.16 5.40
CA ASN A 179 22.17 -15.85 5.63
C ASN A 179 22.68 -15.22 4.33
N LYS A 180 23.36 -16.00 3.48
CA LYS A 180 23.80 -15.54 2.15
C LYS A 180 22.62 -15.19 1.26
N PHE A 181 21.59 -16.04 1.25
CA PHE A 181 20.37 -15.80 0.47
C PHE A 181 19.66 -14.51 0.87
N LEU A 182 19.52 -14.24 2.17
CA LEU A 182 18.93 -13.01 2.71
C LEU A 182 19.72 -11.76 2.30
N LYS A 183 21.05 -11.77 2.52
CA LYS A 183 21.93 -10.62 2.23
C LYS A 183 21.99 -10.29 0.73
N ASP A 184 21.98 -11.31 -0.12
CA ASP A 184 22.20 -11.13 -1.55
C ASP A 184 20.89 -11.01 -2.32
N LYS A 185 20.03 -12.03 -2.24
CA LYS A 185 18.86 -12.18 -3.11
C LYS A 185 17.65 -11.43 -2.56
N ILE A 186 17.35 -11.61 -1.28
CA ILE A 186 16.19 -10.93 -0.66
C ILE A 186 16.44 -9.42 -0.57
N TYR A 187 17.62 -8.98 -0.13
CA TYR A 187 17.94 -7.55 -0.12
C TYR A 187 17.77 -6.89 -1.50
N ARG A 188 18.31 -7.51 -2.57
CA ARG A 188 18.15 -7.02 -3.94
C ARG A 188 16.68 -6.96 -4.36
N SER A 189 15.91 -7.99 -4.05
CA SER A 189 14.47 -8.03 -4.34
C SER A 189 13.69 -6.94 -3.62
N LEU A 190 13.99 -6.69 -2.34
CA LEU A 190 13.38 -5.60 -1.56
C LEU A 190 13.75 -4.24 -2.15
N ASN A 191 15.02 -4.06 -2.56
CA ASN A 191 15.50 -2.83 -3.16
C ASN A 191 14.82 -2.54 -4.51
N GLU A 192 14.60 -3.57 -5.34
CA GLU A 192 13.85 -3.43 -6.59
C GLU A 192 12.37 -3.10 -6.31
N ALA A 193 11.71 -3.91 -5.47
CA ALA A 193 10.29 -3.76 -5.18
C ALA A 193 9.96 -2.37 -4.60
N THR A 194 10.82 -1.84 -3.73
CA THR A 194 10.68 -0.48 -3.20
C THR A 194 11.17 0.61 -4.15
N GLY A 195 12.07 0.28 -5.10
CA GLY A 195 12.63 1.20 -6.10
C GLY A 195 11.71 1.54 -7.25
N ASN A 196 10.84 0.61 -7.64
CA ASN A 196 9.84 0.83 -8.69
C ASN A 196 8.90 2.00 -8.38
N ILE A 197 8.67 2.31 -7.10
CA ILE A 197 7.86 3.43 -6.63
C ILE A 197 8.46 4.79 -6.97
N ALA A 198 9.78 4.93 -6.81
CA ALA A 198 10.45 6.19 -7.03
C ALA A 198 10.32 6.62 -8.50
N GLN A 199 10.45 5.69 -9.45
CA GLN A 199 10.35 6.00 -10.88
C GLN A 199 8.93 6.39 -11.32
N HIS A 200 7.89 5.85 -10.68
CA HIS A 200 6.49 6.12 -11.02
C HIS A 200 5.82 7.22 -10.19
N ALA A 201 6.43 7.68 -9.09
CA ALA A 201 5.96 8.81 -8.29
C ALA A 201 6.16 10.17 -8.98
N TYR A 202 7.02 10.26 -10.01
CA TYR A 202 7.30 11.50 -10.74
C TYR A 202 6.32 11.82 -11.88
N SER A 203 5.36 10.95 -12.20
CA SER A 203 4.32 11.28 -13.20
C SER A 203 3.28 12.23 -12.57
N LYS A 204 3.19 13.47 -13.09
CA LYS A 204 2.27 14.64 -12.89
C LYS A 204 1.07 14.64 -11.90
N ASN A 205 0.67 13.54 -11.27
CA ASN A 205 -0.39 13.46 -10.28
C ASN A 205 0.15 13.57 -8.84
N LYS A 206 -0.34 14.59 -8.12
CA LYS A 206 0.03 15.00 -6.75
C LYS A 206 -0.31 14.00 -5.62
N LEU A 207 -0.61 12.73 -5.92
CA LEU A 207 -0.94 11.72 -4.91
C LEU A 207 0.34 11.08 -4.37
N ARG A 208 0.56 11.19 -3.05
CA ARG A 208 1.68 10.56 -2.37
C ARG A 208 1.53 9.03 -2.44
N ARG A 209 2.50 8.36 -3.06
CA ARG A 209 2.57 6.90 -3.12
C ARG A 209 3.68 6.42 -2.19
N TYR A 210 3.36 5.46 -1.33
CA TYR A 210 4.29 4.87 -0.39
C TYR A 210 4.52 3.39 -0.77
N TRP A 211 5.74 2.88 -0.59
CA TRP A 211 5.89 1.45 -0.32
C TRP A 211 5.55 1.18 1.13
N TRP A 212 5.18 -0.06 1.41
CA TRP A 212 5.04 -0.62 2.72
C TRP A 212 5.86 -1.90 2.81
N LEU A 213 6.52 -2.12 3.95
CA LEU A 213 7.32 -3.30 4.24
C LEU A 213 7.03 -3.79 5.66
N MET A 214 6.84 -5.08 5.81
CA MET A 214 6.81 -5.78 7.09
C MET A 214 7.55 -7.12 6.98
N VAL A 215 8.22 -7.53 8.06
CA VAL A 215 8.76 -8.89 8.17
C VAL A 215 8.26 -9.51 9.47
N GLU A 216 7.76 -10.72 9.38
CA GLU A 216 7.30 -11.54 10.50
C GLU A 216 8.20 -12.77 10.64
N PHE A 217 8.55 -13.11 11.87
CA PHE A 217 9.13 -14.41 12.21
C PHE A 217 8.09 -15.28 12.89
N VAL A 218 7.72 -16.38 12.22
CA VAL A 218 6.74 -17.36 12.69
C VAL A 218 7.49 -18.46 13.42
N GLU A 219 7.59 -18.33 14.74
CA GLU A 219 8.45 -19.17 15.57
C GLU A 219 8.09 -20.65 15.53
N LYS A 220 6.79 -20.98 15.63
CA LYS A 220 6.30 -22.38 15.57
C LYS A 220 6.66 -23.07 14.26
N GLU A 221 6.63 -22.34 13.15
CA GLU A 221 6.94 -22.86 11.81
C GLU A 221 8.43 -22.73 11.46
N LYS A 222 9.20 -21.95 12.23
CA LYS A 222 10.57 -21.51 11.91
C LYS A 222 10.66 -20.91 10.51
N ARG A 223 9.74 -19.99 10.20
CA ARG A 223 9.66 -19.30 8.90
C ARG A 223 9.76 -17.79 9.06
N LEU A 224 10.34 -17.13 8.06
CA LEU A 224 10.25 -15.68 7.88
C LEU A 224 9.23 -15.38 6.79
N ARG A 225 8.29 -14.47 7.06
CA ARG A 225 7.34 -13.95 6.08
C ARG A 225 7.64 -12.49 5.80
N PHE A 226 7.94 -12.18 4.55
CA PHE A 226 8.15 -10.82 4.07
C PHE A 226 6.91 -10.37 3.30
N TYR A 227 6.48 -9.15 3.56
CA TYR A 227 5.35 -8.53 2.87
C TYR A 227 5.80 -7.16 2.36
N VAL A 228 5.69 -6.93 1.06
CA VAL A 228 5.98 -5.64 0.42
C VAL A 228 4.80 -5.23 -0.43
N LEU A 229 4.29 -4.02 -0.21
CA LEU A 229 3.25 -3.44 -1.04
C LEU A 229 3.73 -2.12 -1.63
N ASP A 230 3.65 -2.02 -2.95
CA ASP A 230 3.76 -0.77 -3.70
C ASP A 230 2.36 -0.21 -4.00
N ASN A 231 2.09 1.05 -3.64
CA ASN A 231 0.86 1.79 -3.99
C ASN A 231 0.85 2.38 -5.42
N GLY A 232 1.58 1.78 -6.34
CA GLY A 232 1.70 2.15 -7.74
C GLY A 232 0.46 1.83 -8.56
N LEU A 233 0.60 1.91 -9.89
CA LEU A 233 -0.47 1.63 -10.86
C LEU A 233 -0.73 0.12 -11.05
N GLY A 234 0.15 -0.74 -10.52
CA GLY A 234 0.16 -2.18 -10.80
C GLY A 234 1.04 -2.55 -12.00
N ILE A 235 1.44 -3.82 -12.08
CA ILE A 235 2.36 -4.35 -13.10
C ILE A 235 1.78 -4.19 -14.51
N SER A 236 0.54 -4.62 -14.75
CA SER A 236 -0.07 -4.57 -16.09
C SER A 236 -0.25 -3.15 -16.62
N GLU A 237 -0.66 -2.20 -15.76
CA GLU A 237 -0.79 -0.79 -16.18
C GLU A 237 0.57 -0.17 -16.48
N THR A 238 1.61 -0.59 -15.77
CA THR A 238 2.98 -0.12 -16.00
C THR A 238 3.51 -0.65 -17.33
N ILE A 239 3.25 -1.93 -17.64
CA ILE A 239 3.60 -2.55 -18.93
C ILE A 239 2.81 -1.88 -20.05
N ALA A 240 1.48 -1.75 -19.92
CA ALA A 240 0.62 -1.11 -20.92
C ALA A 240 1.03 0.35 -21.22
N LYS A 241 1.49 1.10 -20.21
CA LYS A 241 2.03 2.46 -20.44
C LYS A 241 3.33 2.45 -21.24
N LYS A 242 4.27 1.56 -20.92
CA LYS A 242 5.53 1.41 -21.67
C LYS A 242 5.28 0.99 -23.12
N LEU A 243 4.23 0.21 -23.37
CA LEU A 243 3.79 -0.20 -24.72
C LEU A 243 3.07 0.90 -25.49
N LYS A 244 2.41 1.85 -24.82
CA LYS A 244 1.84 3.03 -25.49
C LYS A 244 2.89 4.10 -25.84
N GLU A 245 3.99 4.15 -25.10
CA GLU A 245 5.11 5.08 -25.36
C GLU A 245 6.04 4.59 -26.49
N HIS A 246 5.98 3.31 -26.87
CA HIS A 246 6.72 2.73 -27.99
C HIS A 246 5.75 2.03 -28.96
N ILE A 247 5.60 2.56 -30.17
CA ILE A 247 4.75 2.01 -31.24
C ILE A 247 5.13 0.55 -31.51
N PHE A 248 4.38 -0.40 -30.95
CA PHE A 248 4.54 -1.85 -31.17
C PHE A 248 3.15 -2.47 -31.39
N ASP A 249 2.72 -2.50 -32.66
CA ASP A 249 1.41 -3.03 -33.06
C ASP A 249 1.27 -4.55 -32.83
N PHE A 250 2.37 -5.30 -32.90
CA PHE A 250 2.41 -6.74 -32.65
C PHE A 250 2.09 -7.13 -31.20
N VAL A 251 2.30 -6.20 -30.27
CA VAL A 251 2.03 -6.43 -28.85
C VAL A 251 0.55 -6.20 -28.54
N PHE A 252 -0.16 -5.36 -29.28
CA PHE A 252 -1.58 -5.09 -29.04
C PHE A 252 -2.46 -6.34 -29.27
N GLU A 253 -2.11 -7.17 -30.25
CA GLU A 253 -2.82 -8.42 -30.59
C GLU A 253 -2.60 -9.53 -29.54
N PHE A 254 -1.42 -9.58 -28.92
CA PHE A 254 -1.16 -10.48 -27.79
C PHE A 254 -1.88 -10.00 -26.51
N PHE A 255 -2.26 -8.73 -26.43
CA PHE A 255 -2.77 -8.11 -25.19
C PHE A 255 -4.30 -8.04 -25.10
N SER A 256 -5.02 -8.31 -26.18
CA SER A 256 -6.49 -8.24 -26.23
C SER A 256 -7.18 -9.41 -25.52
N ASN A 257 -6.48 -10.54 -25.30
CA ASN A 257 -7.08 -11.78 -24.75
C ASN A 257 -6.49 -12.27 -23.40
N HIS A 258 -5.49 -11.61 -22.83
CA HIS A 258 -4.79 -12.10 -21.63
C HIS A 258 -5.22 -11.41 -20.33
N SER A 259 -5.25 -12.17 -19.23
CA SER A 259 -5.57 -11.64 -17.90
C SER A 259 -4.36 -10.98 -17.24
N ASP A 260 -4.59 -10.15 -16.21
CA ASP A 260 -3.51 -9.56 -15.41
C ASP A 260 -2.58 -10.60 -14.79
N ALA A 261 -3.09 -11.78 -14.45
CA ALA A 261 -2.29 -12.88 -13.94
C ALA A 261 -1.33 -13.41 -15.02
N ASP A 262 -1.77 -13.47 -16.27
CA ASP A 262 -0.95 -13.91 -17.41
C ASP A 262 0.15 -12.87 -17.71
N TYR A 263 -0.15 -11.57 -17.61
CA TYR A 263 0.88 -10.54 -17.76
C TYR A 263 1.98 -10.64 -16.72
N ILE A 264 1.61 -10.87 -15.45
CA ILE A 264 2.59 -11.10 -14.38
C ILE A 264 3.44 -12.33 -14.74
N LEU A 265 2.82 -13.40 -15.22
CA LEU A 265 3.50 -14.64 -15.59
C LEU A 265 4.48 -14.45 -16.76
N SER A 266 4.07 -13.79 -17.83
CA SER A 266 4.91 -13.46 -18.99
C SER A 266 6.08 -12.56 -18.60
N ALA A 267 5.84 -11.59 -17.71
CA ALA A 267 6.90 -10.72 -17.19
C ALA A 267 7.92 -11.48 -16.33
N LEU A 268 7.47 -12.45 -15.52
CA LEU A 268 8.35 -13.35 -14.77
C LEU A 268 9.18 -14.25 -15.70
N LYS A 269 8.64 -14.69 -16.84
CA LYS A 269 9.36 -15.48 -17.85
C LYS A 269 10.35 -14.65 -18.68
N GLY A 270 10.24 -13.31 -18.63
CA GLY A 270 11.13 -12.41 -19.38
C GLY A 270 10.73 -12.21 -20.83
N GLU A 271 9.48 -12.52 -21.20
CA GLU A 271 8.94 -12.41 -22.56
C GLU A 271 8.90 -10.96 -23.06
N PHE A 272 8.96 -9.96 -22.17
CA PHE A 272 8.97 -8.53 -22.50
C PHE A 272 10.36 -7.88 -22.54
N ARG A 273 11.46 -8.65 -22.58
CA ARG A 273 12.81 -8.07 -22.62
C ARG A 273 13.08 -7.42 -23.98
N SER A 274 13.10 -6.09 -24.02
CA SER A 274 13.59 -5.32 -25.16
C SER A 274 15.04 -5.71 -25.50
N GLU A 275 15.37 -5.93 -26.77
CA GLU A 275 16.71 -6.31 -27.29
C GLU A 275 17.87 -5.35 -26.93
N THR A 276 17.61 -4.21 -26.29
CA THR A 276 18.64 -3.26 -25.89
C THR A 276 19.36 -3.70 -24.61
N ARG A 277 20.42 -4.51 -24.80
CA ARG A 277 21.40 -5.00 -23.81
C ARG A 277 22.20 -3.90 -23.08
N LYS A 278 21.56 -2.91 -22.45
CA LYS A 278 22.27 -1.94 -21.59
C LYS A 278 22.56 -2.53 -20.21
N LYS A 279 23.85 -2.61 -19.84
CA LYS A 279 24.43 -3.21 -18.62
C LYS A 279 23.96 -2.64 -17.27
N TYR A 280 23.12 -1.60 -17.24
CA TYR A 280 22.71 -0.88 -16.01
C TYR A 280 21.19 -0.87 -15.75
N ARG A 281 20.45 -1.90 -16.19
CA ARG A 281 19.02 -2.06 -15.82
C ARG A 281 18.88 -3.06 -14.65
N GLY A 282 18.04 -2.70 -13.67
CA GLY A 282 17.88 -3.33 -12.35
C GLY A 282 17.39 -4.78 -12.33
N PHE A 283 17.20 -5.30 -11.10
CA PHE A 283 16.89 -6.70 -10.77
C PHE A 283 15.41 -6.99 -11.10
N GLY A 284 15.06 -7.05 -12.38
CA GLY A 284 13.65 -7.10 -12.83
C GLY A 284 12.89 -8.38 -12.45
N LEU A 285 11.59 -8.44 -12.78
CA LEU A 285 10.71 -9.59 -12.51
C LEU A 285 11.30 -10.97 -12.89
N PRO A 286 12.06 -11.14 -13.99
CA PRO A 286 12.73 -12.41 -14.28
C PRO A 286 13.78 -12.82 -13.23
N GLU A 287 14.50 -11.87 -12.65
CA GLU A 287 15.47 -12.15 -11.59
C GLU A 287 14.76 -12.46 -10.26
N ILE A 288 13.60 -11.84 -10.04
CA ILE A 288 12.68 -12.16 -8.96
C ILE A 288 12.14 -13.60 -9.11
N GLN A 289 11.81 -14.07 -10.32
CA GLN A 289 11.46 -15.49 -10.55
C GLN A 289 12.59 -16.44 -10.13
N GLY A 290 13.85 -16.05 -10.36
CA GLY A 290 15.02 -16.82 -9.91
C GLY A 290 15.09 -17.01 -8.38
N ILE A 291 14.48 -16.11 -7.60
CA ILE A 291 14.35 -16.24 -6.14
C ILE A 291 13.42 -17.41 -5.81
N ALA A 292 12.29 -17.54 -6.51
CA ALA A 292 11.28 -18.58 -6.24
C ALA A 292 11.83 -20.01 -6.38
N LYS A 293 12.86 -20.20 -7.21
CA LYS A 293 13.55 -21.49 -7.41
C LYS A 293 14.51 -21.84 -6.27
N ASN A 294 14.80 -20.92 -5.36
CA ASN A 294 15.70 -21.20 -4.24
C ASN A 294 15.04 -22.17 -3.26
N LYS A 295 15.79 -23.19 -2.80
CA LYS A 295 15.31 -24.20 -1.85
C LYS A 295 14.76 -23.64 -0.54
N HIS A 296 15.20 -22.44 -0.14
CA HIS A 296 14.75 -21.79 1.10
C HIS A 296 13.41 -21.08 0.96
N ILE A 297 12.91 -20.86 -0.26
CA ILE A 297 11.59 -20.26 -0.46
C ILE A 297 10.54 -21.35 -0.28
N ALA A 298 9.71 -21.25 0.75
CA ALA A 298 8.54 -22.10 0.94
C ALA A 298 7.41 -21.66 -0.01
N GLU A 299 7.10 -20.37 -0.01
CA GLU A 299 6.03 -19.75 -0.79
C GLU A 299 6.47 -18.40 -1.37
N PHE A 300 5.95 -18.05 -2.55
CA PHE A 300 6.15 -16.72 -3.14
C PHE A 300 4.94 -16.35 -3.99
N HIS A 301 4.23 -15.29 -3.61
CA HIS A 301 3.09 -14.75 -4.34
C HIS A 301 3.31 -13.30 -4.81
N ILE A 302 2.74 -12.99 -5.97
CA ILE A 302 2.60 -11.64 -6.51
C ILE A 302 1.12 -11.35 -6.74
N ILE A 303 0.65 -10.19 -6.27
CA ILE A 303 -0.73 -9.72 -6.46
C ILE A 303 -0.68 -8.33 -7.08
N SER A 304 -1.36 -8.12 -8.20
CA SER A 304 -1.45 -6.82 -8.85
C SER A 304 -2.67 -6.77 -9.77
N ASN A 305 -3.44 -5.69 -9.70
CA ASN A 305 -4.66 -5.49 -10.48
C ASN A 305 -5.61 -6.69 -10.33
N PHE A 306 -6.00 -7.35 -11.43
CA PHE A 306 -6.84 -8.54 -11.41
C PHE A 306 -6.03 -9.86 -11.36
N GLY A 307 -4.74 -9.80 -11.04
CA GLY A 307 -3.84 -10.95 -11.09
C GLY A 307 -3.31 -11.35 -9.72
N PHE A 308 -3.37 -12.65 -9.45
CA PHE A 308 -2.62 -13.33 -8.39
C PHE A 308 -1.77 -14.42 -9.02
N VAL A 309 -0.50 -14.52 -8.65
CA VAL A 309 0.41 -15.56 -9.15
C VAL A 309 1.14 -16.21 -7.98
N ASP A 310 0.99 -17.52 -7.83
CA ASP A 310 1.95 -18.35 -7.09
C ASP A 310 3.18 -18.52 -7.97
N VAL A 311 4.22 -17.75 -7.67
CA VAL A 311 5.45 -17.66 -8.48
C VAL A 311 6.24 -18.96 -8.41
N LYS A 312 6.20 -19.66 -7.27
CA LYS A 312 6.94 -20.91 -7.09
C LYS A 312 6.32 -22.03 -7.92
N LYS A 313 4.99 -22.08 -7.99
CA LYS A 313 4.24 -23.04 -8.83
C LYS A 313 3.99 -22.53 -10.25
N MET A 314 4.37 -21.30 -10.56
CA MET A 314 4.06 -20.61 -11.83
C MET A 314 2.55 -20.66 -12.16
N ARG A 315 1.70 -20.54 -11.13
CA ARG A 315 0.25 -20.68 -11.27
C ARG A 315 -0.44 -19.30 -11.23
N PRO A 316 -0.99 -18.82 -12.35
CA PRO A 316 -1.80 -17.61 -12.38
C PRO A 316 -3.22 -17.89 -11.86
N THR A 317 -3.85 -16.86 -11.30
CA THR A 317 -5.25 -16.85 -10.86
C THR A 317 -5.81 -15.46 -11.12
N LYS A 318 -6.93 -15.40 -11.84
CA LYS A 318 -7.64 -14.15 -12.12
C LYS A 318 -8.56 -13.83 -10.95
N LEU A 319 -8.45 -12.62 -10.43
CA LEU A 319 -9.25 -12.10 -9.32
C LEU A 319 -10.59 -11.57 -9.82
N SER A 320 -11.62 -11.68 -8.99
CA SER A 320 -12.95 -11.15 -9.28
C SER A 320 -13.02 -9.61 -9.28
N SER A 321 -12.08 -8.95 -8.58
CA SER A 321 -12.01 -7.49 -8.47
C SER A 321 -10.57 -6.99 -8.48
N LYS A 322 -10.41 -5.70 -8.81
CA LYS A 322 -9.10 -5.07 -8.94
C LYS A 322 -8.48 -4.76 -7.58
N ILE A 323 -7.21 -5.12 -7.41
CA ILE A 323 -6.33 -4.71 -6.32
C ILE A 323 -5.34 -3.66 -6.82
N TYR A 324 -5.27 -2.49 -6.19
CA TYR A 324 -4.38 -1.42 -6.63
C TYR A 324 -2.98 -1.57 -6.09
N GLY A 325 -1.99 -1.34 -6.94
CA GLY A 325 -0.60 -1.51 -6.56
C GLY A 325 -0.11 -2.94 -6.79
N THR A 326 1.07 -3.24 -6.25
CA THR A 326 1.71 -4.56 -6.39
C THR A 326 2.15 -5.06 -5.03
N MET A 327 1.60 -6.20 -4.60
CA MET A 327 2.01 -6.94 -3.41
C MET A 327 3.00 -8.03 -3.81
N LEU A 328 4.11 -8.14 -3.09
CA LEU A 328 5.02 -9.28 -3.12
C LEU A 328 5.08 -9.89 -1.72
N THR A 329 4.93 -11.21 -1.64
CA THR A 329 5.06 -11.94 -0.38
C THR A 329 6.05 -13.07 -0.53
N TRP A 330 6.97 -13.23 0.42
CA TRP A 330 7.89 -14.36 0.44
C TRP A 330 7.80 -15.06 1.77
N GLU A 331 7.75 -16.37 1.75
CA GLU A 331 7.94 -17.20 2.93
C GLU A 331 9.25 -17.97 2.79
N ILE A 332 10.14 -17.79 3.76
CA ILE A 332 11.47 -18.39 3.79
C ILE A 332 11.53 -19.39 4.95
N GLN A 333 11.79 -20.66 4.62
CA GLN A 333 12.08 -21.68 5.63
C GLN A 333 13.53 -21.53 6.13
N LEU A 334 13.71 -21.68 7.44
CA LEU A 334 15.02 -21.51 8.08
C LEU A 334 15.78 -22.83 8.30
N LEU A 335 15.13 -23.97 8.02
CA LEU A 335 15.68 -25.32 8.13
C LEU A 335 15.93 -25.95 6.76
#